data_AF-A0A421JK57-F1
#
_entry.id   AF-A0A421JK57-F1
#
_cell.length_a   1.000
_cell.length_b   1.000
_cell.length_c   1.000
_cell.angle_alpha   90.00
_cell.angle_beta   90.00
_cell.angle_gamma   90.00
#
_symmetry.space_group_name_H-M   'P 1'
#
loop_
_entity.id
_entity.type
_entity.pdbx_description
1 polymer ?
#
loop_
_entity_poly.entity_id
_entity_poly.type
_entity_poly.pdbx_seq_one_letter_code
_entity_poly.pdbx_strand_id
1 'polypeptide(L)'
;MKKYQLIGRRKFSFSPKRPIQYPLLHLCSLPLEILIQIFQNFSQDTKSLLILSLVCKRFHIIINKHFLYVTITFKKPSTFYKFSVSHLLHEPSSNINYLQKVELMNPQIRDSSKYKTRIAGSYAVESDNRTANQLNYNDFITSIKGLLGQAFGLKCLILSEISPEFIFPLETQSNTTGLRLLGKKKNIPKSKRTLNNLILRTQSGWSIPFKQGHLSLICEYFDTINQLHLVNFIIDDTKPMNIGEVQTNKLIIESCIYTNSFKKSGVKPQPNTLFNKVGILELRNILNDSGLSLIDLVKLNNSNLNHLIIDISSNIFYVENNEFNFKRFNRFFNLLCSGYGNFTNLTLTNFTLFQYLMHDEVDHKQDQDSWIEPSENNFETFMKFISQISNLRIMLRKNSSNVKTCIKCGFIEQQQDKDIDCLTSSEWEIFLKPLELNRDNSISIFNYKNNQLYSRSKM
;
A
#
# COMPACT_ATOMS: atom_id res chain seq x y z
N MET A 1 22.85 -31.40 56.47
CA MET A 1 21.95 -30.35 55.96
C MET A 1 22.73 -29.05 55.82
N LYS A 2 23.08 -28.65 54.59
CA LYS A 2 23.81 -27.39 54.33
C LYS A 2 22.78 -26.25 54.20
N LYS A 3 22.81 -25.30 55.14
CA LYS A 3 22.00 -24.08 55.10
C LYS A 3 22.47 -23.21 53.92
N TYR A 4 21.68 -23.16 52.86
CA TYR A 4 21.85 -22.16 51.80
C TYR A 4 21.51 -20.79 52.38
N GLN A 5 22.54 -19.99 52.67
CA GLN A 5 22.37 -18.55 52.88
C GLN A 5 21.92 -17.93 51.55
N LEU A 6 20.67 -17.51 51.49
CA LEU A 6 20.14 -16.63 50.45
C LEU A 6 20.82 -15.26 50.60
N ILE A 7 21.93 -15.06 49.90
CA ILE A 7 22.50 -13.72 49.70
C ILE A 7 21.53 -12.97 48.78
N GLY A 8 20.64 -12.20 49.40
CA GLY A 8 19.81 -11.23 48.71
C GLY A 8 20.71 -10.27 47.95
N ARG A 9 20.62 -10.25 46.62
CA ARG A 9 21.23 -9.22 45.78
C ARG A 9 20.74 -7.87 46.30
N ARG A 10 21.65 -7.05 46.84
CA ARG A 10 21.39 -5.63 47.15
C ARG A 10 20.78 -4.98 45.91
N LYS A 11 19.48 -4.68 45.96
CA LYS A 11 18.85 -3.78 44.99
C LYS A 11 19.53 -2.43 45.19
N PHE A 12 20.41 -2.04 44.28
CA PHE A 12 20.91 -0.68 44.21
C PHE A 12 19.70 0.25 44.08
N SER A 13 19.41 1.02 45.12
CA SER A 13 18.45 2.12 45.03
C SER A 13 19.06 3.15 44.08
N PHE A 14 18.64 3.14 42.82
CA PHE A 14 18.87 4.29 41.96
C PHE A 14 18.07 5.45 42.54
N SER A 15 18.75 6.37 43.23
CA SER A 15 18.18 7.67 43.51
C SER A 15 17.75 8.28 42.17
N PRO A 16 16.53 8.83 42.04
CA PRO A 16 16.14 9.51 40.82
C PRO A 16 17.12 10.66 40.63
N LYS A 17 17.97 10.56 39.58
CA LYS A 17 18.87 11.65 39.22
C LYS A 17 18.02 12.88 39.01
N ARG A 18 18.28 13.96 39.77
CA ARG A 18 17.61 15.24 39.55
C ARG A 18 17.74 15.60 38.06
N PRO A 19 16.65 16.04 37.40
CA PRO A 19 16.72 16.43 36.01
C PRO A 19 17.79 17.53 35.84
N ILE A 20 18.65 17.39 34.83
CA ILE A 20 19.68 18.37 34.53
C ILE A 20 18.96 19.66 34.12
N GLN A 21 19.11 20.72 34.93
CA GLN A 21 18.58 22.03 34.61
C GLN A 21 19.58 22.77 33.73
N TYR A 22 19.15 23.13 32.53
CA TYR A 22 19.93 23.96 31.61
C TYR A 22 19.54 25.44 31.80
N PRO A 23 20.47 26.38 31.58
CA PRO A 23 20.15 27.80 31.52
C PRO A 23 19.01 28.09 30.53
N LEU A 24 18.19 29.11 30.80
CA LEU A 24 17.03 29.48 29.97
C LEU A 24 17.38 29.66 28.49
N LEU A 25 18.55 30.25 28.18
CA LEU A 25 19.03 30.51 26.82
C LEU A 25 19.79 29.33 26.18
N HIS A 26 19.87 28.18 26.84
CA HIS A 26 20.62 27.03 26.33
C HIS A 26 19.77 26.23 25.34
N LEU A 27 20.32 25.80 24.20
CA LEU A 27 19.56 25.05 23.18
C LEU A 27 18.81 23.83 23.76
N CYS A 28 19.40 23.12 24.73
CA CYS A 28 18.77 21.98 25.41
C CYS A 28 17.59 22.33 26.33
N SER A 29 17.31 23.61 26.62
CA SER A 29 16.14 24.04 27.40
C SER A 29 14.88 24.10 26.53
N LEU A 30 15.03 24.21 25.21
CA LEU A 30 13.90 24.36 24.28
C LEU A 30 12.92 23.18 24.35
N PRO A 31 11.62 23.39 24.07
CA PRO A 31 10.64 22.33 23.89
C PRO A 31 11.05 21.29 22.83
N LEU A 32 10.53 20.07 22.98
CA LEU A 32 10.85 18.95 22.08
C LEU A 32 10.49 19.28 20.62
N GLU A 33 9.35 19.94 20.42
CA GLU A 33 8.78 20.28 19.13
C GLU A 33 9.71 21.23 18.37
N ILE A 34 10.23 22.24 19.06
CA ILE A 34 11.19 23.20 18.50
C ILE A 34 12.51 22.50 18.17
N LEU A 35 13.01 21.64 19.06
CA LEU A 35 14.23 20.85 18.80
C LEU A 35 14.07 19.93 17.59
N ILE A 36 12.92 19.28 17.42
CA ILE A 36 12.62 18.46 16.25
C ILE A 36 12.63 19.33 14.99
N GLN A 37 11.99 20.50 15.00
CA GLN A 37 12.00 21.42 13.85
C GLN A 37 13.41 21.90 13.49
N ILE A 38 14.25 22.20 14.48
CA ILE A 38 15.66 22.56 14.25
C ILE A 38 16.41 21.39 13.62
N PHE A 39 16.30 20.18 14.20
CA PHE A 39 16.99 19.00 13.70
C PHE A 39 16.47 18.53 12.33
N GLN A 40 15.21 18.84 12.00
CA GLN A 40 14.61 18.55 10.69
C GLN A 40 15.38 19.18 9.53
N ASN A 41 16.00 20.35 9.76
CA ASN A 41 16.85 21.00 8.75
C ASN A 41 18.08 20.16 8.38
N PHE A 42 18.48 19.21 9.23
CA PHE A 42 19.60 18.28 8.98
C PHE A 42 19.11 16.87 8.61
N SER A 43 17.82 16.67 8.37
CA SER A 43 17.23 15.34 8.11
C SER A 43 17.88 14.56 6.97
N GLN A 44 18.41 15.28 5.96
CA GLN A 44 19.11 14.68 4.82
C GLN A 44 20.61 14.45 5.06
N ASP A 45 21.20 15.06 6.10
CA ASP A 45 22.61 14.88 6.46
C ASP A 45 22.77 14.02 7.72
N THR A 46 22.91 12.72 7.49
CA THR A 46 23.11 11.74 8.56
C THR A 46 24.37 12.01 9.39
N LYS A 47 25.43 12.61 8.82
CA LYS A 47 26.67 12.88 9.57
C LYS A 47 26.44 13.97 10.61
N SER A 48 25.79 15.06 10.24
CA SER A 48 25.43 16.13 11.18
C SER A 48 24.51 15.62 12.29
N LEU A 49 23.51 14.79 11.95
CA LEU A 49 22.64 14.16 12.96
C LEU A 49 23.43 13.28 13.94
N LEU A 50 24.38 12.48 13.44
CA LEU A 50 25.23 11.67 14.31
C LEU A 50 26.06 12.53 15.26
N ILE A 51 26.68 13.62 14.77
CA ILE A 51 27.44 14.56 15.61
C ILE A 51 26.54 15.19 16.67
N LEU A 52 25.35 15.68 16.29
CA LEU A 52 24.37 16.24 17.21
C LEU A 52 23.93 15.23 18.28
N SER A 53 23.82 13.95 17.91
CA SER A 53 23.46 12.87 18.85
C SER A 53 24.51 12.63 19.92
N LEU A 54 25.76 13.04 19.70
CA LEU A 54 26.86 12.91 20.65
C LEU A 54 26.94 14.07 21.64
N VAL A 55 26.24 15.18 21.40
CA VAL A 55 26.28 16.39 22.24
C VAL A 55 25.72 16.14 23.64
N CYS A 56 24.53 15.53 23.73
CA CYS A 56 23.92 15.21 25.02
C CYS A 56 22.90 14.08 24.90
N LYS A 57 22.53 13.48 26.06
CA LYS A 57 21.55 12.38 26.11
C LYS A 57 20.18 12.77 25.54
N ARG A 58 19.73 14.02 25.76
CA ARG A 58 18.45 14.50 25.23
C ARG A 58 18.47 14.49 23.71
N PHE A 59 19.51 15.04 23.10
CA PHE A 59 19.66 15.06 21.64
C PHE A 59 19.82 13.65 21.09
N HIS A 60 20.62 12.81 21.75
CA HIS A 60 20.77 11.39 21.40
C HIS A 60 19.42 10.67 21.27
N ILE A 61 18.54 10.82 22.28
CA ILE A 61 17.22 10.20 22.28
C ILE A 61 16.34 10.78 21.16
N ILE A 62 16.29 12.11 21.02
CA ILE A 62 15.47 12.77 19.99
C ILE A 62 15.92 12.31 18.59
N ILE A 63 17.22 12.35 18.33
CA ILE A 63 17.79 12.02 17.01
C ILE A 63 17.58 10.56 16.66
N ASN A 64 17.84 9.63 17.59
CA ASN A 64 17.57 8.22 17.35
C ASN A 64 16.08 7.95 17.11
N LYS A 65 15.21 8.50 17.96
CA LYS A 65 13.77 8.22 17.95
C LYS A 65 13.04 8.83 16.76
N HIS A 66 13.45 10.01 16.29
CA HIS A 66 12.70 10.76 15.28
C HIS A 66 13.38 10.78 13.90
N PHE A 67 14.67 10.44 13.80
CA PHE A 67 15.41 10.55 12.55
C PHE A 67 16.10 9.23 12.16
N LEU A 68 17.01 8.72 12.98
CA LEU A 68 17.89 7.62 12.56
C LEU A 68 17.20 6.24 12.50
N TYR A 69 16.36 5.92 13.50
CA TYR A 69 15.73 4.59 13.57
C TYR A 69 14.32 4.54 12.99
N VAL A 70 13.67 5.67 12.67
CA VAL A 70 12.26 5.68 12.25
C VAL A 70 12.04 4.91 10.95
N THR A 71 12.90 5.17 9.96
CA THR A 71 12.83 4.57 8.63
C THR A 71 14.20 4.04 8.25
N ILE A 72 14.31 2.74 7.97
CA ILE A 72 15.56 2.11 7.56
C ILE A 72 15.36 1.32 6.26
N THR A 73 16.24 1.53 5.29
CA THR A 73 16.27 0.79 4.02
C THR A 73 17.57 0.00 3.92
N PHE A 74 17.45 -1.31 3.71
CA PHE A 74 18.59 -2.20 3.50
C PHE A 74 18.66 -2.59 2.03
N LYS A 75 19.68 -2.07 1.34
CA LYS A 75 19.95 -2.38 -0.09
C LYS A 75 20.58 -3.76 -0.31
N LYS A 76 21.19 -4.33 0.74
CA LYS A 76 21.91 -5.62 0.67
C LYS A 76 21.54 -6.50 1.88
N PRO A 77 21.26 -7.80 1.69
CA PRO A 77 20.97 -8.71 2.79
C PRO A 77 22.06 -8.74 3.88
N SER A 78 23.34 -8.64 3.50
CA SER A 78 24.46 -8.61 4.45
C SER A 78 24.44 -7.41 5.40
N THR A 79 23.96 -6.25 4.94
CA THR A 79 23.81 -5.06 5.81
C THR A 79 22.68 -5.24 6.81
N PHE A 80 21.58 -5.84 6.38
CA PHE A 80 20.48 -6.21 7.27
C PHE A 80 20.91 -7.24 8.31
N TYR A 81 21.71 -8.24 7.92
CA TYR A 81 22.27 -9.21 8.87
C TYR A 81 23.16 -8.55 9.93
N LYS A 82 24.09 -7.67 9.52
CA LYS A 82 24.95 -6.92 10.47
C LYS A 82 24.12 -6.09 11.46
N PHE A 83 23.10 -5.40 10.95
CA PHE A 83 22.14 -4.69 11.80
C PHE A 83 21.44 -5.63 12.77
N SER A 84 20.99 -6.80 12.28
CA SER A 84 20.28 -7.77 13.09
C SER A 84 21.15 -8.37 14.19
N VAL A 85 22.39 -8.74 13.90
CA VAL A 85 23.36 -9.21 14.92
C VAL A 85 23.58 -8.14 15.98
N SER A 86 23.68 -6.86 15.58
CA SER A 86 24.04 -5.78 16.50
C SER A 86 22.85 -5.29 17.34
N HIS A 87 21.63 -5.38 16.81
CA HIS A 87 20.46 -4.78 17.42
C HIS A 87 19.40 -5.80 17.80
N LEU A 88 19.12 -6.81 16.98
CA LEU A 88 17.94 -7.67 17.09
C LEU A 88 18.23 -9.04 17.73
N LEU A 89 19.44 -9.57 17.53
CA LEU A 89 19.84 -10.89 18.00
C LEU A 89 20.56 -10.77 19.36
N HIS A 90 20.41 -11.80 20.21
CA HIS A 90 20.94 -11.92 21.58
C HIS A 90 20.32 -10.96 22.63
N GLU A 91 20.58 -9.66 22.53
CA GLU A 91 20.04 -8.63 23.45
C GLU A 91 19.43 -7.47 22.64
N PRO A 92 18.10 -7.45 22.47
CA PRO A 92 17.44 -6.42 21.69
C PRO A 92 17.73 -5.01 22.19
N SER A 93 18.30 -4.17 21.33
CA SER A 93 18.50 -2.74 21.60
C SER A 93 17.15 -2.05 21.87
N SER A 94 17.10 -1.21 22.91
CA SER A 94 15.92 -0.39 23.22
C SER A 94 15.48 0.51 22.05
N ASN A 95 16.41 0.84 21.15
CA ASN A 95 16.14 1.72 20.00
C ASN A 95 15.30 1.05 18.91
N ILE A 96 15.21 -0.29 18.89
CA ILE A 96 14.43 -1.01 17.87
C ILE A 96 12.95 -0.66 17.94
N ASN A 97 12.43 -0.32 19.12
CA ASN A 97 11.03 0.07 19.27
C ASN A 97 10.71 1.43 18.63
N TYR A 98 11.72 2.19 18.21
CA TYR A 98 11.53 3.41 17.41
C TYR A 98 11.35 3.12 15.92
N LEU A 99 11.63 1.90 15.47
CA LEU A 99 11.54 1.48 14.08
C LEU A 99 10.08 1.44 13.64
N GLN A 100 9.71 2.32 12.71
CA GLN A 100 8.35 2.38 12.17
C GLN A 100 8.26 1.81 10.76
N LYS A 101 9.29 2.01 9.94
CA LYS A 101 9.33 1.57 8.55
C LYS A 101 10.64 0.85 8.22
N VAL A 102 10.53 -0.33 7.64
CA VAL A 102 11.67 -1.11 7.12
C VAL A 102 11.44 -1.43 5.66
N GLU A 103 12.45 -1.19 4.83
CA GLU A 103 12.51 -1.68 3.45
C GLU A 103 13.69 -2.63 3.28
N LEU A 104 13.42 -3.80 2.72
CA LEU A 104 14.41 -4.81 2.35
C LEU A 104 14.38 -4.94 0.83
N MET A 105 15.46 -4.49 0.19
CA MET A 105 15.63 -4.63 -1.25
C MET A 105 16.35 -5.94 -1.56
N ASN A 106 15.91 -6.63 -2.61
CA ASN A 106 16.51 -7.86 -3.12
C ASN A 106 16.74 -8.90 -1.99
N PRO A 107 15.65 -9.38 -1.35
CA PRO A 107 15.76 -10.28 -0.20
C PRO A 107 16.46 -11.59 -0.58
N GLN A 108 17.21 -12.16 0.38
CA GLN A 108 18.05 -13.34 0.12
C GLN A 108 17.19 -14.54 -0.32
N ILE A 109 17.60 -15.20 -1.41
CA ILE A 109 17.00 -16.44 -1.89
C ILE A 109 17.69 -17.66 -1.27
N ARG A 110 16.98 -18.79 -1.23
CA ARG A 110 17.55 -20.05 -0.75
C ARG A 110 18.45 -20.62 -1.85
N ASP A 111 19.72 -20.86 -1.53
CA ASP A 111 20.64 -21.55 -2.44
C ASP A 111 20.03 -22.89 -2.86
N SER A 112 19.67 -23.00 -4.14
CA SER A 112 19.17 -24.23 -4.70
C SER A 112 20.25 -24.76 -5.65
N SER A 113 20.86 -25.89 -5.28
CA SER A 113 21.82 -26.60 -6.13
C SER A 113 21.20 -27.10 -7.46
N LYS A 114 19.89 -26.92 -7.65
CA LYS A 114 19.11 -27.33 -8.83
C LYS A 114 18.95 -26.25 -9.90
N TYR A 115 19.38 -25.01 -9.66
CA TYR A 115 19.18 -23.90 -10.60
C TYR A 115 20.49 -23.18 -10.94
N LYS A 116 21.45 -23.90 -11.55
CA LYS A 116 22.36 -23.25 -12.50
C LYS A 116 21.52 -22.94 -13.75
N THR A 117 20.99 -21.73 -13.89
CA THR A 117 20.33 -21.30 -15.13
C THR A 117 21.35 -21.34 -16.28
N ARG A 118 21.30 -22.38 -17.11
CA ARG A 118 21.91 -22.35 -18.45
C ARG A 118 21.00 -21.51 -19.34
N ILE A 119 21.37 -20.26 -19.56
CA ILE A 119 20.82 -19.46 -20.64
C ILE A 119 21.41 -20.04 -21.94
N ALA A 120 20.56 -20.42 -22.90
CA ALA A 120 21.02 -20.87 -24.21
C ALA A 120 21.80 -19.73 -24.89
N GLY A 121 23.09 -19.95 -25.15
CA GLY A 121 23.99 -18.97 -25.79
C GLY A 121 25.00 -18.29 -24.85
N SER A 122 24.93 -18.46 -23.53
CA SER A 122 25.99 -18.00 -22.63
C SER A 122 27.05 -19.11 -22.49
N TYR A 123 28.27 -18.87 -23.00
CA TYR A 123 29.44 -19.69 -22.67
C TYR A 123 29.52 -19.83 -21.15
N ALA A 124 29.63 -21.07 -20.69
CA ALA A 124 29.66 -21.42 -19.27
C ALA A 124 30.89 -20.79 -18.59
N VAL A 125 30.73 -19.58 -18.06
CA VAL A 125 31.62 -19.07 -17.03
C VAL A 125 31.04 -19.57 -15.72
N GLU A 126 31.54 -20.73 -15.29
CA GLU A 126 31.36 -21.21 -13.93
C GLU A 126 31.96 -20.18 -12.97
N SER A 127 31.14 -19.25 -12.51
CA SER A 127 31.48 -18.44 -11.34
C SER A 127 31.20 -19.28 -10.09
N ASP A 128 32.05 -20.28 -9.86
CA ASP A 128 32.27 -20.91 -8.55
C ASP A 128 32.95 -19.93 -7.58
N ASN A 129 32.45 -18.68 -7.55
CA ASN A 129 32.81 -17.71 -6.55
C ASN A 129 31.90 -17.91 -5.33
N ARG A 130 32.15 -19.00 -4.58
CA ARG A 130 31.94 -18.99 -3.12
C ARG A 130 32.89 -17.95 -2.52
N THR A 131 32.56 -16.68 -2.76
CA THR A 131 33.14 -15.58 -2.00
C THR A 131 32.57 -15.68 -0.60
N ALA A 132 33.44 -15.58 0.41
CA ALA A 132 33.14 -15.62 1.84
C ALA A 132 32.16 -14.52 2.34
N ASN A 133 31.44 -13.86 1.42
CA ASN A 133 30.52 -12.75 1.63
C ASN A 133 29.05 -13.09 1.32
N GLN A 134 28.72 -14.33 0.93
CA GLN A 134 27.33 -14.74 0.75
C GLN A 134 26.70 -15.07 2.10
N LEU A 135 25.79 -14.21 2.55
CA LEU A 135 24.96 -14.44 3.74
C LEU A 135 24.11 -15.70 3.51
N ASN A 136 24.17 -16.65 4.43
CA ASN A 136 23.30 -17.82 4.37
C ASN A 136 21.83 -17.39 4.47
N TYR A 137 20.98 -17.97 3.61
CA TYR A 137 19.53 -17.76 3.65
C TYR A 137 18.94 -18.00 5.05
N ASN A 138 19.41 -19.00 5.79
CA ASN A 138 18.91 -19.28 7.14
C ASN A 138 19.24 -18.15 8.13
N ASP A 139 20.39 -17.50 7.99
CA ASP A 139 20.79 -16.37 8.83
C ASP A 139 19.95 -15.13 8.51
N PHE A 140 19.63 -14.94 7.21
CA PHE A 140 18.66 -13.93 6.77
C PHE A 140 17.28 -14.18 7.37
N ILE A 141 16.75 -15.40 7.30
CA ILE A 141 15.45 -15.74 7.89
C ILE A 141 15.44 -15.54 9.41
N THR A 142 16.50 -15.94 10.11
CA THR A 142 16.63 -15.72 11.55
C THR A 142 16.62 -14.23 11.90
N SER A 143 17.28 -13.42 11.07
CA SER A 143 17.28 -11.96 11.19
C SER A 143 15.88 -11.36 10.99
N ILE A 144 15.12 -11.84 10.00
CA ILE A 144 13.73 -11.42 9.78
C ILE A 144 12.86 -11.81 10.97
N LYS A 145 12.99 -13.03 11.49
CA LYS A 145 12.28 -13.45 12.71
C LYS A 145 12.57 -12.55 13.90
N GLY A 146 13.84 -12.17 14.08
CA GLY A 146 14.25 -11.20 15.09
C GLY A 146 13.56 -9.84 14.90
N LEU A 147 13.56 -9.31 13.66
CA LEU A 147 12.87 -8.07 13.30
C LEU A 147 11.38 -8.14 13.62
N LEU A 148 10.69 -9.14 13.09
CA LEU A 148 9.24 -9.27 13.28
C LEU A 148 8.91 -9.54 14.74
N GLY A 149 9.70 -10.33 15.46
CA GLY A 149 9.48 -10.69 16.86
C GLY A 149 9.76 -9.57 17.86
N GLN A 150 10.76 -8.73 17.62
CA GLN A 150 11.26 -7.76 18.61
C GLN A 150 10.90 -6.30 18.29
N ALA A 151 10.63 -5.95 17.03
CA ALA A 151 10.28 -4.58 16.64
C ALA A 151 8.78 -4.30 16.81
N PHE A 152 8.35 -4.05 18.04
CA PHE A 152 6.94 -3.76 18.35
C PHE A 152 6.44 -2.43 17.77
N GLY A 153 7.36 -1.48 17.49
CA GLY A 153 7.05 -0.21 16.85
C GLY A 153 6.80 -0.30 15.33
N LEU A 154 7.06 -1.46 14.71
CA LEU A 154 7.03 -1.62 13.26
C LEU A 154 5.61 -1.44 12.71
N LYS A 155 5.41 -0.42 11.88
CA LYS A 155 4.15 -0.10 11.22
C LYS A 155 4.16 -0.45 9.74
N CYS A 156 5.31 -0.39 9.07
CA CYS A 156 5.43 -0.57 7.63
C CYS A 156 6.60 -1.50 7.28
N LEU A 157 6.32 -2.57 6.54
CA LEU A 157 7.33 -3.45 5.96
C LEU A 157 7.23 -3.43 4.44
N ILE A 158 8.35 -3.19 3.78
CA ILE A 158 8.47 -3.21 2.32
C ILE A 158 9.48 -4.28 1.93
N LEU A 159 9.06 -5.22 1.09
CA LEU A 159 9.94 -6.14 0.39
C LEU A 159 9.95 -5.72 -1.08
N SER A 160 11.07 -5.18 -1.56
CA SER A 160 11.22 -4.69 -2.93
C SER A 160 12.22 -5.53 -3.71
N GLU A 161 12.07 -5.52 -5.03
CA GLU A 161 12.89 -6.33 -5.94
C GLU A 161 12.80 -7.84 -5.62
N ILE A 162 11.61 -8.31 -5.28
CA ILE A 162 11.37 -9.72 -5.00
C ILE A 162 11.60 -10.52 -6.29
N SER A 163 12.54 -11.47 -6.25
CA SER A 163 12.81 -12.40 -7.33
C SER A 163 11.76 -13.53 -7.37
N PRO A 164 11.57 -14.21 -8.52
CA PRO A 164 10.62 -15.33 -8.63
C PRO A 164 10.89 -16.50 -7.66
N GLU A 165 12.13 -16.63 -7.19
CA GLU A 165 12.60 -17.71 -6.32
C GLU A 165 12.50 -17.36 -4.84
N PHE A 166 12.28 -16.09 -4.50
CA PHE A 166 12.14 -15.68 -3.12
C PHE A 166 10.81 -16.17 -2.55
N ILE A 167 10.90 -16.96 -1.50
CA ILE A 167 9.78 -17.37 -0.65
C ILE A 167 10.31 -17.51 0.76
N PHE A 168 9.52 -17.15 1.76
CA PHE A 168 9.82 -17.54 3.13
C PHE A 168 9.61 -19.05 3.29
N PRO A 169 10.29 -19.68 4.27
CA PRO A 169 10.03 -21.08 4.59
C PRO A 169 8.57 -21.22 5.01
N LEU A 170 7.85 -22.14 4.38
CA LEU A 170 6.54 -22.56 4.86
C LEU A 170 6.78 -23.33 6.16
N GLU A 171 6.70 -22.68 7.32
CA GLU A 171 6.74 -23.39 8.58
C GLU A 171 5.43 -24.17 8.72
N THR A 172 5.45 -25.46 8.38
CA THR A 172 4.44 -26.41 8.82
C THR A 172 4.63 -26.65 10.31
N GLN A 173 4.32 -25.65 11.16
CA GLN A 173 4.45 -25.73 12.62
C GLN A 173 5.66 -26.58 13.02
N SER A 174 6.87 -26.25 12.54
CA SER A 174 8.01 -27.10 12.84
C SER A 174 8.20 -27.05 14.36
N ASN A 175 7.96 -28.23 14.95
CA ASN A 175 8.37 -28.53 16.29
C ASN A 175 9.79 -28.04 16.46
N THR A 176 9.98 -27.08 17.36
CA THR A 176 11.27 -26.92 18.03
C THR A 176 11.57 -28.23 18.76
N THR A 177 12.09 -29.20 18.01
CA THR A 177 12.77 -30.39 18.51
C THR A 177 14.11 -29.92 19.05
N GLY A 178 14.07 -29.50 20.30
CA GLY A 178 15.18 -29.01 21.08
C GLY A 178 14.61 -28.42 22.36
N LEU A 179 14.41 -29.28 23.37
CA LEU A 179 13.87 -28.99 24.71
C LEU A 179 12.33 -28.78 24.82
N ARG A 180 11.53 -29.68 24.22
CA ARG A 180 10.10 -29.85 24.56
C ARG A 180 9.82 -31.12 25.37
N LEU A 181 10.58 -31.34 26.42
CA LEU A 181 10.23 -32.31 27.46
C LEU A 181 9.75 -31.54 28.69
N LEU A 182 8.50 -31.82 29.09
CA LEU A 182 7.87 -31.44 30.35
C LEU A 182 7.40 -29.98 30.46
N GLY A 183 6.32 -29.66 29.74
CA GLY A 183 5.51 -28.48 30.05
C GLY A 183 4.27 -28.45 29.19
N LYS A 184 3.10 -28.70 29.80
CA LYS A 184 1.79 -28.44 29.19
C LYS A 184 1.85 -27.07 28.52
N LYS A 185 1.73 -27.02 27.19
CA LYS A 185 1.66 -25.78 26.42
C LYS A 185 0.52 -24.95 26.99
N LYS A 186 0.84 -24.01 27.88
CA LYS A 186 0.01 -22.82 28.03
C LYS A 186 0.00 -22.22 26.63
N ASN A 187 -1.14 -22.23 25.97
CA ASN A 187 -1.40 -21.36 24.84
C ASN A 187 -1.25 -19.94 25.38
N ILE A 188 -0.02 -19.44 25.41
CA ILE A 188 0.25 -18.04 25.71
C ILE A 188 -0.46 -17.30 24.57
N PRO A 189 -1.52 -16.54 24.84
CA PRO A 189 -2.23 -15.83 23.78
C PRO A 189 -1.21 -14.94 23.10
N LYS A 190 -0.98 -15.19 21.80
CA LYS A 190 -0.18 -14.28 20.98
C LYS A 190 -0.82 -12.90 21.12
N SER A 191 -0.02 -11.88 21.43
CA SER A 191 -0.50 -10.51 21.41
C SER A 191 -1.03 -10.23 20.01
N LYS A 192 -2.30 -9.80 19.90
CA LYS A 192 -2.88 -9.45 18.60
C LYS A 192 -2.06 -8.31 18.00
N ARG A 193 -1.24 -8.60 16.98
CA ARG A 193 -0.35 -7.59 16.37
C ARG A 193 -0.89 -7.16 15.03
N THR A 194 -0.90 -5.86 14.82
CA THR A 194 -1.36 -5.23 13.58
C THR A 194 -0.18 -4.59 12.86
N LEU A 195 -0.02 -4.91 11.59
CA LEU A 195 0.89 -4.22 10.69
C LEU A 195 0.08 -3.20 9.87
N ASN A 196 0.47 -1.93 9.89
CA ASN A 196 -0.31 -0.90 9.19
C ASN A 196 -0.16 -1.05 7.67
N ASN A 197 1.06 -1.26 7.17
CA ASN A 197 1.32 -1.36 5.74
C ASN A 197 2.29 -2.51 5.46
N LEU A 198 1.91 -3.40 4.54
CA LEU A 198 2.78 -4.38 3.93
C LEU A 198 2.84 -4.13 2.43
N ILE A 199 4.03 -3.87 1.90
CA ILE A 199 4.24 -3.64 0.46
C ILE A 199 5.15 -4.72 -0.08
N LEU A 200 4.65 -5.46 -1.06
CA LEU A 200 5.42 -6.45 -1.81
C LEU A 200 5.56 -5.95 -3.25
N ARG A 201 6.79 -5.79 -3.71
CA ARG A 201 7.11 -5.37 -5.08
C ARG A 201 8.08 -6.34 -5.71
N THR A 202 7.69 -6.92 -6.85
CA THR A 202 8.58 -7.77 -7.64
C THR A 202 9.74 -6.98 -8.24
N GLN A 203 10.75 -7.70 -8.72
CA GLN A 203 11.78 -7.10 -9.55
C GLN A 203 11.19 -6.47 -10.82
N SER A 204 11.68 -5.28 -11.18
CA SER A 204 11.26 -4.56 -12.38
C SER A 204 11.32 -5.45 -13.62
N GLY A 205 10.26 -5.42 -14.43
CA GLY A 205 10.14 -6.23 -15.65
C GLY A 205 9.65 -7.66 -15.43
N TRP A 206 9.47 -8.11 -14.18
CA TRP A 206 8.98 -9.45 -13.87
C TRP A 206 7.61 -9.40 -13.20
N SER A 207 6.68 -10.21 -13.71
CA SER A 207 5.46 -10.57 -12.99
C SER A 207 5.59 -11.96 -12.39
N ILE A 208 5.46 -12.09 -11.06
CA ILE A 208 5.64 -13.38 -10.37
C ILE A 208 4.34 -13.86 -9.74
N PRO A 209 4.03 -15.17 -9.73
CA PRO A 209 2.85 -15.69 -9.06
C PRO A 209 2.86 -15.38 -7.57
N PHE A 210 1.77 -14.82 -7.06
CA PHE A 210 1.60 -14.55 -5.65
C PHE A 210 1.31 -15.86 -4.91
N LYS A 211 2.25 -16.29 -4.06
CA LYS A 211 2.23 -17.58 -3.36
C LYS A 211 2.21 -17.37 -1.85
N GLN A 212 1.69 -18.36 -1.13
CA GLN A 212 1.65 -18.40 0.34
C GLN A 212 3.04 -18.15 0.96
N GLY A 213 4.10 -18.66 0.33
CA GLY A 213 5.48 -18.48 0.77
C GLY A 213 5.89 -17.01 0.92
N HIS A 214 5.33 -16.08 0.15
CA HIS A 214 5.65 -14.64 0.27
C HIS A 214 5.14 -14.01 1.56
N LEU A 215 4.10 -14.59 2.15
CA LEU A 215 3.44 -14.06 3.35
C LEU A 215 3.63 -14.92 4.60
N SER A 216 4.01 -16.20 4.43
CA SER A 216 4.03 -17.21 5.50
C SER A 216 4.67 -16.71 6.79
N LEU A 217 5.92 -16.26 6.75
CA LEU A 217 6.63 -15.76 7.92
C LEU A 217 5.98 -14.52 8.53
N ILE A 218 5.47 -13.59 7.72
CA ILE A 218 4.84 -12.36 8.22
C ILE A 218 3.55 -12.70 8.99
N CYS A 219 2.78 -13.64 8.45
CA CYS A 219 1.51 -14.08 9.00
C CYS A 219 1.66 -14.88 10.31
N GLU A 220 2.88 -15.30 10.67
CA GLU A 220 3.14 -15.92 11.98
C GLU A 220 3.16 -14.91 13.14
N TYR A 221 3.50 -13.65 12.84
CA TYR A 221 3.72 -12.57 13.81
C TYR A 221 2.60 -11.53 13.85
N PHE A 222 1.81 -11.39 12.78
CA PHE A 222 0.73 -10.41 12.68
C PHE A 222 -0.60 -11.07 12.35
N ASP A 223 -1.64 -10.71 13.10
CA ASP A 223 -3.00 -11.20 12.91
C ASP A 223 -3.81 -10.28 11.99
N THR A 224 -3.37 -9.04 11.80
CA THR A 224 -4.05 -8.06 10.96
C THR A 224 -3.06 -7.25 10.15
N ILE A 225 -3.33 -7.11 8.86
CA ILE A 225 -2.62 -6.25 7.93
C ILE A 225 -3.62 -5.18 7.48
N ASN A 226 -3.46 -3.94 7.94
CA ASN A 226 -4.42 -2.89 7.60
C ASN A 226 -4.40 -2.60 6.10
N GLN A 227 -3.22 -2.54 5.48
CA GLN A 227 -3.05 -2.35 4.05
C GLN A 227 -2.04 -3.33 3.48
N LEU A 228 -2.49 -4.19 2.56
CA LEU A 228 -1.63 -5.03 1.73
C LEU A 228 -1.52 -4.41 0.34
N HIS A 229 -0.30 -4.10 -0.08
CA HIS A 229 -0.01 -3.56 -1.41
C HIS A 229 0.83 -4.56 -2.20
N LEU A 230 0.28 -5.05 -3.31
CA LEU A 230 0.94 -5.93 -4.26
C LEU A 230 1.25 -5.16 -5.53
N VAL A 231 2.52 -5.18 -5.95
CA VAL A 231 2.99 -4.54 -7.18
C VAL A 231 3.57 -5.60 -8.11
N ASN A 232 3.06 -5.68 -9.35
CA ASN A 232 3.53 -6.60 -10.40
C ASN A 232 3.42 -8.10 -10.04
N PHE A 233 2.41 -8.49 -9.26
CA PHE A 233 2.15 -9.91 -8.97
C PHE A 233 1.12 -10.52 -9.92
N ILE A 234 1.21 -11.83 -10.15
CA ILE A 234 0.16 -12.62 -10.80
C ILE A 234 -0.72 -13.24 -9.71
N ILE A 235 -2.01 -12.92 -9.71
CA ILE A 235 -3.03 -13.48 -8.81
C ILE A 235 -3.73 -14.62 -9.55
N ASP A 236 -3.62 -15.83 -9.01
CA ASP A 236 -4.20 -17.05 -9.58
C ASP A 236 -5.35 -17.55 -8.70
N ASP A 237 -6.57 -17.48 -9.23
CA ASP A 237 -7.80 -17.95 -8.57
C ASP A 237 -7.97 -19.47 -8.57
N THR A 238 -7.12 -20.21 -9.30
CA THR A 238 -7.11 -21.68 -9.29
C THR A 238 -6.15 -22.24 -8.24
N LYS A 239 -5.29 -21.39 -7.67
CA LYS A 239 -4.30 -21.75 -6.66
C LYS A 239 -4.43 -20.84 -5.43
N PRO A 240 -5.57 -20.91 -4.72
CA PRO A 240 -5.79 -20.07 -3.56
C PRO A 240 -4.75 -20.37 -2.49
N MET A 241 -4.30 -19.32 -1.83
CA MET A 241 -3.45 -19.42 -0.65
C MET A 241 -4.34 -19.61 0.57
N ASN A 242 -4.03 -20.66 1.33
CA ASN A 242 -4.58 -20.84 2.66
C ASN A 242 -3.57 -20.30 3.69
N ILE A 243 -3.62 -18.98 3.88
CA ILE A 243 -2.93 -18.31 4.98
C ILE A 243 -3.88 -18.39 6.17
N GLY A 244 -3.36 -18.54 7.41
CA GLY A 244 -4.18 -18.69 8.62
C GLY A 244 -5.16 -17.52 8.86
N GLU A 245 -5.66 -17.35 10.08
CA GLU A 245 -6.71 -16.35 10.42
C GLU A 245 -6.29 -14.85 10.32
N VAL A 246 -5.31 -14.51 9.47
CA VAL A 246 -4.84 -13.16 9.21
C VAL A 246 -5.87 -12.37 8.40
N GLN A 247 -6.16 -11.17 8.87
CA GLN A 247 -7.18 -10.29 8.29
C GLN A 247 -6.52 -9.16 7.50
N THR A 248 -7.01 -8.90 6.28
CA THR A 248 -6.59 -7.74 5.49
C THR A 248 -7.76 -6.77 5.34
N ASN A 249 -7.56 -5.50 5.73
CA ASN A 249 -8.64 -4.51 5.69
C ASN A 249 -8.70 -3.77 4.34
N LYS A 250 -7.54 -3.38 3.79
CA LYS A 250 -7.41 -2.73 2.49
C LYS A 250 -6.43 -3.49 1.60
N LEU A 251 -6.83 -3.73 0.36
CA LEU A 251 -6.01 -4.37 -0.66
C LEU A 251 -5.71 -3.36 -1.77
N ILE A 252 -4.43 -3.11 -2.05
CA ILE A 252 -3.96 -2.31 -3.17
C ILE A 252 -3.28 -3.23 -4.18
N ILE A 253 -3.75 -3.17 -5.41
CA ILE A 253 -3.28 -3.97 -6.52
C ILE A 253 -2.77 -3.03 -7.60
N GLU A 254 -1.46 -3.02 -7.82
CA GLU A 254 -0.80 -2.12 -8.75
C GLU A 254 -0.09 -2.94 -9.84
N SER A 255 -0.48 -2.75 -11.10
CA SER A 255 0.15 -3.44 -12.25
C SER A 255 0.14 -4.96 -12.15
N CYS A 256 -0.78 -5.55 -11.39
CA CYS A 256 -0.90 -7.00 -11.26
C CYS A 256 -1.65 -7.62 -12.44
N ILE A 257 -1.39 -8.90 -12.67
CA ILE A 257 -2.10 -9.73 -13.66
C ILE A 257 -3.04 -10.67 -12.90
N TYR A 258 -4.29 -10.78 -13.34
CA TYR A 258 -5.23 -11.75 -12.79
C TYR A 258 -5.45 -12.88 -13.79
N THR A 259 -5.17 -14.13 -13.42
CA THR A 259 -5.53 -15.27 -14.28
C THR A 259 -7.01 -15.58 -14.06
N ASN A 260 -7.87 -15.02 -14.90
CA ASN A 260 -9.31 -15.15 -14.77
C ASN A 260 -9.79 -16.56 -15.17
N SER A 261 -10.11 -17.41 -14.18
CA SER A 261 -10.74 -18.72 -14.41
C SER A 261 -12.25 -18.68 -14.61
N PHE A 262 -12.93 -17.56 -14.34
CA PHE A 262 -14.38 -17.42 -14.61
C PHE A 262 -14.73 -17.66 -16.08
N LYS A 263 -13.77 -17.48 -16.99
CA LYS A 263 -13.93 -17.75 -18.44
C LYS A 263 -13.59 -19.20 -18.85
N LYS A 264 -13.04 -20.03 -17.95
CA LYS A 264 -12.64 -21.40 -18.24
C LYS A 264 -13.74 -22.37 -17.81
N SER A 265 -14.28 -23.14 -18.76
CA SER A 265 -15.30 -24.15 -18.46
C SER A 265 -14.77 -25.18 -17.45
N GLY A 266 -15.56 -25.45 -16.40
CA GLY A 266 -15.29 -26.51 -15.42
C GLY A 266 -14.40 -26.13 -14.22
N VAL A 267 -13.83 -24.91 -14.15
CA VAL A 267 -13.01 -24.47 -13.01
C VAL A 267 -13.74 -23.40 -12.23
N LYS A 268 -14.06 -23.68 -10.96
CA LYS A 268 -14.65 -22.68 -10.06
C LYS A 268 -13.53 -21.81 -9.48
N PRO A 269 -13.62 -20.48 -9.57
CA PRO A 269 -12.65 -19.58 -8.95
C PRO A 269 -12.71 -19.73 -7.43
N GLN A 270 -11.54 -19.73 -6.79
CA GLN A 270 -11.41 -19.76 -5.35
C GLN A 270 -10.63 -18.53 -4.89
N PRO A 271 -11.25 -17.66 -4.06
CA PRO A 271 -10.58 -16.46 -3.58
C PRO A 271 -9.53 -16.84 -2.53
N ASN A 272 -8.45 -16.05 -2.45
CA ASN A 272 -7.52 -16.18 -1.33
C ASN A 272 -8.26 -15.87 -0.03
N THR A 273 -8.07 -16.72 0.99
CA THR A 273 -8.61 -16.51 2.34
C THR A 273 -8.31 -15.12 2.92
N LEU A 274 -7.15 -14.57 2.55
CA LEU A 274 -6.70 -13.22 2.89
C LEU A 274 -7.65 -12.10 2.43
N PHE A 275 -8.48 -12.34 1.41
CA PHE A 275 -9.37 -11.36 0.82
C PHE A 275 -10.75 -11.31 1.49
N ASN A 276 -11.08 -12.30 2.33
CA ASN A 276 -12.43 -12.48 2.91
C ASN A 276 -12.89 -11.33 3.83
N LYS A 277 -11.98 -10.44 4.27
CA LYS A 277 -12.29 -9.31 5.16
C LYS A 277 -11.90 -7.95 4.57
N VAL A 278 -11.56 -7.90 3.28
CA VAL A 278 -11.18 -6.65 2.62
C VAL A 278 -12.40 -5.76 2.50
N GLY A 279 -12.38 -4.61 3.17
CA GLY A 279 -13.41 -3.57 3.06
C GLY A 279 -13.15 -2.58 1.92
N ILE A 280 -11.87 -2.37 1.60
CA ILE A 280 -11.42 -1.41 0.58
C ILE A 280 -10.54 -2.12 -0.45
N LEU A 281 -10.96 -2.10 -1.71
CA LEU A 281 -10.14 -2.55 -2.84
C LEU A 281 -9.67 -1.34 -3.65
N GLU A 282 -8.38 -1.27 -3.94
CA GLU A 282 -7.78 -0.22 -4.77
C GLU A 282 -7.04 -0.84 -5.95
N LEU A 283 -7.45 -0.47 -7.15
CA LEU A 283 -6.87 -0.95 -8.41
C LEU A 283 -6.13 0.19 -9.10
N ARG A 284 -4.82 0.01 -9.33
CA ARG A 284 -3.92 0.99 -9.93
C ARG A 284 -3.19 0.41 -11.14
N ASN A 285 -2.95 1.25 -12.14
CA ASN A 285 -2.26 0.87 -13.37
C ASN A 285 -2.73 -0.48 -13.94
N ILE A 286 -4.04 -0.58 -14.18
CA ILE A 286 -4.69 -1.82 -14.61
C ILE A 286 -4.26 -2.13 -16.05
N LEU A 287 -3.66 -3.31 -16.25
CA LEU A 287 -3.02 -3.67 -17.52
C LEU A 287 -3.98 -4.24 -18.58
N ASN A 288 -5.03 -4.95 -18.16
CA ASN A 288 -5.97 -5.63 -19.06
C ASN A 288 -7.31 -5.92 -18.38
N ASP A 289 -8.31 -6.35 -19.16
CA ASP A 289 -9.68 -6.64 -18.69
C ASP A 289 -9.75 -7.59 -17.52
N SER A 290 -8.86 -8.59 -17.49
CA SER A 290 -8.85 -9.53 -16.36
C SER A 290 -8.56 -8.82 -15.04
N GLY A 291 -7.78 -7.74 -15.04
CA GLY A 291 -7.55 -6.93 -13.84
C GLY A 291 -8.84 -6.38 -13.21
N LEU A 292 -9.88 -6.07 -14.01
CA LEU A 292 -11.18 -5.62 -13.49
C LEU A 292 -11.99 -6.77 -12.88
N SER A 293 -11.85 -7.99 -13.41
CA SER A 293 -12.49 -9.19 -12.84
C SER A 293 -11.97 -9.57 -11.45
N LEU A 294 -10.87 -8.97 -10.98
CA LEU A 294 -10.40 -9.14 -9.61
C LEU A 294 -11.41 -8.60 -8.59
N ILE A 295 -12.25 -7.64 -8.98
CA ILE A 295 -13.34 -7.12 -8.14
C ILE A 295 -14.29 -8.27 -7.76
N ASP A 296 -14.68 -9.09 -8.72
CA ASP A 296 -15.56 -10.24 -8.51
C ASP A 296 -14.90 -11.30 -7.63
N LEU A 297 -13.60 -11.56 -7.84
CA LEU A 297 -12.84 -12.50 -7.00
C LEU A 297 -12.77 -12.03 -5.54
N VAL A 298 -12.48 -10.75 -5.28
CA VAL A 298 -12.37 -10.21 -3.91
C VAL A 298 -13.74 -10.17 -3.23
N LYS A 299 -14.81 -9.97 -4.00
CA LYS A 299 -16.20 -10.00 -3.52
C LYS A 299 -16.69 -11.43 -3.25
N LEU A 300 -16.12 -12.43 -3.93
CA LEU A 300 -16.46 -13.84 -3.73
C LEU A 300 -16.20 -14.23 -2.27
N ASN A 301 -17.26 -14.61 -1.55
CA ASN A 301 -17.24 -14.92 -0.11
C ASN A 301 -16.84 -13.75 0.82
N ASN A 302 -16.96 -12.50 0.37
CA ASN A 302 -16.65 -11.31 1.17
C ASN A 302 -17.81 -10.31 1.12
N SER A 303 -18.57 -10.22 2.22
CA SER A 303 -19.65 -9.25 2.40
C SER A 303 -19.17 -7.87 2.85
N ASN A 304 -17.90 -7.71 3.21
CA ASN A 304 -17.38 -6.48 3.82
C ASN A 304 -16.89 -5.48 2.77
N LEU A 305 -16.63 -5.93 1.54
CA LEU A 305 -16.15 -5.07 0.45
C LEU A 305 -17.24 -4.06 0.09
N ASN A 306 -17.03 -2.79 0.47
CA ASN A 306 -18.00 -1.72 0.27
C ASN A 306 -17.39 -0.46 -0.38
N HIS A 307 -16.07 -0.40 -0.49
CA HIS A 307 -15.34 0.72 -1.07
C HIS A 307 -14.40 0.25 -2.18
N LEU A 308 -14.62 0.78 -3.37
CA LEU A 308 -13.73 0.58 -4.51
C LEU A 308 -13.00 1.88 -4.86
N ILE A 309 -11.70 1.78 -5.10
CA ILE A 309 -10.84 2.87 -5.58
C ILE A 309 -10.29 2.44 -6.94
N ILE A 310 -10.56 3.21 -7.99
CA ILE A 310 -10.13 2.91 -9.37
C ILE A 310 -9.27 4.05 -9.89
N ASP A 311 -8.09 3.70 -10.38
CA ASP A 311 -7.23 4.60 -11.14
C ASP A 311 -7.73 4.75 -12.58
N ILE A 312 -8.44 5.85 -12.85
CA ILE A 312 -8.99 6.15 -14.17
C ILE A 312 -7.91 6.42 -15.21
N SER A 313 -6.68 6.75 -14.79
CA SER A 313 -5.56 6.94 -15.70
C SER A 313 -4.92 5.63 -16.21
N SER A 314 -5.45 4.47 -15.80
CA SER A 314 -4.98 3.17 -16.28
C SER A 314 -5.17 3.01 -17.78
N ASN A 315 -4.14 2.55 -18.49
CA ASN A 315 -4.12 2.41 -19.95
C ASN A 315 -5.31 1.61 -20.52
N ILE A 316 -5.83 0.64 -19.77
CA ILE A 316 -7.00 -0.17 -20.17
C ILE A 316 -8.22 0.68 -20.58
N PHE A 317 -8.40 1.85 -19.96
CA PHE A 317 -9.55 2.71 -20.17
C PHE A 317 -9.49 3.53 -21.46
N TYR A 318 -8.33 3.57 -22.12
CA TYR A 318 -8.07 4.42 -23.26
C TYR A 318 -7.81 3.61 -24.54
N VAL A 319 -8.15 4.17 -25.69
CA VAL A 319 -7.77 3.65 -27.01
C VAL A 319 -6.40 4.20 -27.44
N GLU A 320 -5.87 3.76 -28.57
CA GLU A 320 -4.52 4.12 -29.07
C GLU A 320 -4.26 5.64 -29.19
N ASN A 321 -5.32 6.44 -29.35
CA ASN A 321 -5.23 7.91 -29.41
C ASN A 321 -5.29 8.60 -28.03
N ASN A 322 -5.12 7.85 -26.94
CA ASN A 322 -5.32 8.32 -25.55
C ASN A 322 -6.73 8.88 -25.29
N GLU A 323 -7.73 8.43 -26.05
CA GLU A 323 -9.12 8.79 -25.81
C GLU A 323 -9.81 7.78 -24.90
N PHE A 324 -10.61 8.27 -23.94
CA PHE A 324 -11.33 7.38 -23.04
C PHE A 324 -12.41 6.58 -23.79
N ASN A 325 -12.42 5.26 -23.62
CA ASN A 325 -13.32 4.36 -24.34
C ASN A 325 -14.68 4.24 -23.65
N PHE A 326 -15.51 5.28 -23.75
CA PHE A 326 -16.86 5.29 -23.16
C PHE A 326 -17.72 4.11 -23.64
N LYS A 327 -17.62 3.75 -24.92
CA LYS A 327 -18.38 2.62 -25.52
C LYS A 327 -18.15 1.30 -24.79
N ARG A 328 -16.91 1.06 -24.34
CA ARG A 328 -16.56 -0.15 -23.61
C ARG A 328 -16.88 -0.05 -22.12
N PHE A 329 -16.57 1.07 -21.48
CA PHE A 329 -16.56 1.16 -20.02
C PHE A 329 -17.84 1.71 -19.40
N ASN A 330 -18.72 2.37 -20.15
CA ASN A 330 -19.98 2.86 -19.60
C ASN A 330 -20.86 1.72 -19.08
N ARG A 331 -20.94 0.59 -19.80
CA ARG A 331 -21.64 -0.61 -19.32
C ARG A 331 -21.01 -1.20 -18.05
N PHE A 332 -19.68 -1.17 -17.96
CA PHE A 332 -18.98 -1.62 -16.76
C PHE A 332 -19.33 -0.74 -15.54
N PHE A 333 -19.26 0.58 -15.67
CA PHE A 333 -19.60 1.50 -14.58
C PHE A 333 -21.09 1.49 -14.23
N ASN A 334 -21.98 1.28 -15.21
CA ASN A 334 -23.40 1.06 -14.95
C ASN A 334 -23.60 -0.17 -14.06
N LEU A 335 -23.02 -1.32 -14.42
CA LEU A 335 -23.11 -2.54 -13.59
C LEU A 335 -22.50 -2.36 -12.20
N LEU A 336 -21.37 -1.66 -12.12
CA LEU A 336 -20.67 -1.40 -10.87
C LEU A 336 -21.50 -0.52 -9.91
N CYS A 337 -22.19 0.50 -10.45
CA CYS A 337 -22.85 1.54 -9.66
C CYS A 337 -24.37 1.36 -9.50
N SER A 338 -25.02 0.52 -10.33
CA SER A 338 -26.48 0.28 -10.33
C SER A 338 -27.01 -0.55 -9.15
N GLY A 339 -26.23 -0.70 -8.07
CA GLY A 339 -26.62 -1.45 -6.88
C GLY A 339 -26.28 -2.95 -6.93
N TYR A 340 -26.21 -3.59 -8.11
CA TYR A 340 -25.70 -4.98 -8.24
C TYR A 340 -24.27 -5.13 -7.69
N GLY A 341 -23.49 -4.06 -7.78
CA GLY A 341 -22.15 -3.95 -7.18
C GLY A 341 -22.13 -4.02 -5.65
N ASN A 342 -23.22 -3.70 -4.94
CA ASN A 342 -23.26 -3.54 -3.46
C ASN A 342 -22.15 -2.63 -2.89
N PHE A 343 -21.57 -1.76 -3.71
CA PHE A 343 -20.60 -0.77 -3.26
C PHE A 343 -21.37 0.45 -2.71
N THR A 344 -20.95 0.94 -1.56
CA THR A 344 -21.45 2.21 -1.01
C THR A 344 -20.56 3.38 -1.38
N ASN A 345 -19.26 3.12 -1.59
CA ASN A 345 -18.26 4.13 -1.83
C ASN A 345 -17.48 3.82 -3.13
N LEU A 346 -17.34 4.82 -4.00
CA LEU A 346 -16.46 4.77 -5.16
C LEU A 346 -15.51 5.96 -5.14
N THR A 347 -14.21 5.70 -5.20
CA THR A 347 -13.20 6.72 -5.43
C THR A 347 -12.59 6.56 -6.82
N LEU A 348 -12.64 7.60 -7.64
CA LEU A 348 -11.92 7.67 -8.91
C LEU A 348 -10.64 8.49 -8.72
N THR A 349 -9.48 7.90 -8.92
CA THR A 349 -8.18 8.58 -8.80
C THR A 349 -7.56 8.90 -10.16
N ASN A 350 -6.69 9.92 -10.18
CA ASN A 350 -6.07 10.44 -11.40
C ASN A 350 -7.10 10.83 -12.47
N PHE A 351 -8.22 11.41 -12.04
CA PHE A 351 -9.31 11.76 -12.92
C PHE A 351 -8.93 12.95 -13.82
N THR A 352 -9.15 12.80 -15.13
CA THR A 352 -8.88 13.85 -16.15
C THR A 352 -9.99 13.94 -17.20
N LEU A 353 -11.16 13.33 -16.96
CA LEU A 353 -12.19 13.20 -17.99
C LEU A 353 -13.05 14.45 -18.18
N PHE A 354 -12.86 15.50 -17.35
CA PHE A 354 -13.60 16.76 -17.49
C PHE A 354 -13.37 17.45 -18.84
N GLN A 355 -12.27 17.14 -19.54
CA GLN A 355 -12.03 17.60 -20.91
C GLN A 355 -13.06 17.10 -21.94
N TYR A 356 -13.79 16.02 -21.62
CA TYR A 356 -14.83 15.43 -22.48
C TYR A 356 -16.21 16.04 -22.24
N LEU A 357 -16.37 16.92 -21.25
CA LEU A 357 -17.63 17.61 -21.06
C LEU A 357 -17.91 18.46 -22.30
N MET A 358 -18.98 18.15 -22.99
CA MET A 358 -19.50 19.02 -24.04
C MET A 358 -20.38 20.05 -23.36
N HIS A 359 -19.97 21.31 -23.39
CA HIS A 359 -20.91 22.40 -23.15
C HIS A 359 -21.87 22.45 -24.32
N ASP A 360 -23.14 22.79 -24.06
CA ASP A 360 -24.20 22.96 -25.05
C ASP A 360 -23.88 24.10 -26.06
N GLU A 361 -22.81 23.96 -26.83
CA GLU A 361 -22.54 24.78 -28.01
C GLU A 361 -23.06 24.03 -29.22
N VAL A 362 -24.05 24.68 -29.84
CA VAL A 362 -24.55 24.44 -31.20
C VAL A 362 -25.53 23.27 -31.30
N ASP A 363 -26.82 23.62 -31.44
CA ASP A 363 -27.69 23.23 -32.56
C ASP A 363 -27.24 22.03 -33.44
N HIS A 364 -26.97 20.90 -32.80
CA HIS A 364 -27.06 19.57 -33.36
C HIS A 364 -28.12 18.75 -32.63
N LYS A 365 -29.20 19.43 -32.20
CA LYS A 365 -30.54 19.00 -32.66
C LYS A 365 -30.63 19.23 -34.17
N GLN A 366 -29.71 18.65 -34.94
CA GLN A 366 -30.03 18.21 -36.29
C GLN A 366 -31.07 17.14 -36.04
N ASP A 367 -32.35 17.49 -36.13
CA ASP A 367 -33.48 16.57 -36.27
C ASP A 367 -33.20 15.18 -35.71
N GLN A 368 -32.83 15.09 -34.43
CA GLN A 368 -32.71 13.79 -33.79
C GLN A 368 -34.14 13.40 -33.58
N ASP A 369 -34.64 12.61 -34.54
CA ASP A 369 -35.91 11.92 -34.46
C ASP A 369 -36.05 11.44 -33.02
N SER A 370 -37.11 11.88 -32.34
CA SER A 370 -37.42 11.51 -30.95
C SER A 370 -37.53 10.00 -30.70
N TRP A 371 -37.41 9.20 -31.77
CA TRP A 371 -37.41 7.74 -31.84
C TRP A 371 -36.01 7.12 -31.75
N ILE A 372 -34.92 7.87 -31.93
CA ILE A 372 -33.55 7.36 -31.84
C ILE A 372 -33.04 7.59 -30.42
N GLU A 373 -32.76 6.50 -29.70
CA GLU A 373 -32.16 6.58 -28.38
C GLU A 373 -30.80 7.31 -28.42
N PRO A 374 -30.53 8.26 -27.51
CA PRO A 374 -29.25 8.95 -27.46
C PRO A 374 -28.10 7.96 -27.27
N SER A 375 -26.98 8.20 -27.94
CA SER A 375 -25.78 7.37 -27.79
C SER A 375 -25.33 7.32 -26.32
N GLU A 376 -25.27 6.13 -25.74
CA GLU A 376 -24.74 5.91 -24.38
C GLU A 376 -23.21 6.03 -24.28
N ASN A 377 -22.53 6.36 -25.39
CA ASN A 377 -21.06 6.33 -25.49
C ASN A 377 -20.40 7.69 -25.24
N ASN A 378 -20.84 8.42 -24.21
CA ASN A 378 -20.34 9.76 -23.89
C ASN A 378 -20.04 9.95 -22.40
N PHE A 379 -19.46 11.10 -22.08
CA PHE A 379 -19.08 11.50 -20.73
C PHE A 379 -20.29 11.72 -19.83
N GLU A 380 -21.37 12.29 -20.35
CA GLU A 380 -22.60 12.58 -19.61
C GLU A 380 -23.24 11.29 -19.10
N THR A 381 -23.25 10.25 -19.94
CA THR A 381 -23.73 8.90 -19.58
C THR A 381 -22.82 8.24 -18.55
N PHE A 382 -21.50 8.38 -18.68
CA PHE A 382 -20.55 7.91 -17.66
C PHE A 382 -20.83 8.56 -16.30
N MET A 383 -20.97 9.88 -16.26
CA MET A 383 -21.28 10.64 -15.05
C MET A 383 -22.63 10.20 -14.46
N LYS A 384 -23.67 10.06 -15.29
CA LYS A 384 -24.96 9.53 -14.87
C LYS A 384 -24.84 8.16 -14.20
N PHE A 385 -24.06 7.24 -14.75
CA PHE A 385 -23.87 5.91 -14.14
C PHE A 385 -23.14 5.98 -12.81
N ILE A 386 -22.04 6.72 -12.69
CA ILE A 386 -21.33 6.83 -11.41
C ILE A 386 -22.15 7.59 -10.35
N SER A 387 -23.09 8.44 -10.75
CA SER A 387 -23.98 9.17 -9.83
C SER A 387 -24.92 8.26 -9.02
N GLN A 388 -25.09 7.00 -9.44
CA GLN A 388 -25.92 6.00 -8.76
C GLN A 388 -25.29 5.51 -7.46
N ILE A 389 -23.97 5.69 -7.28
CA ILE A 389 -23.28 5.33 -6.05
C ILE A 389 -23.65 6.29 -4.90
N SER A 390 -23.76 5.78 -3.67
CA SER A 390 -24.12 6.62 -2.51
C SER A 390 -23.06 7.67 -2.17
N ASN A 391 -21.77 7.30 -2.20
CA ASN A 391 -20.66 8.21 -1.92
C ASN A 391 -19.63 8.15 -3.05
N LEU A 392 -19.56 9.21 -3.83
CA LEU A 392 -18.61 9.39 -4.92
C LEU A 392 -17.48 10.33 -4.49
N ARG A 393 -16.25 9.90 -4.71
CA ARG A 393 -15.06 10.71 -4.52
C ARG A 393 -14.25 10.78 -5.80
N ILE A 394 -13.96 11.98 -6.27
CA ILE A 394 -13.12 12.21 -7.45
C ILE A 394 -11.82 12.87 -6.99
N MET A 395 -10.68 12.26 -7.32
CA MET A 395 -9.35 12.82 -7.08
C MET A 395 -8.70 13.17 -8.42
N LEU A 396 -8.46 14.46 -8.62
CA LEU A 396 -7.86 15.00 -9.83
C LEU A 396 -6.39 14.57 -9.97
N ARG A 397 -5.94 14.45 -11.23
CA ARG A 397 -4.54 14.12 -11.55
C ARG A 397 -3.61 15.28 -11.16
N LYS A 398 -2.35 14.95 -10.86
CA LYS A 398 -1.30 15.92 -10.48
C LYS A 398 -1.08 17.04 -11.49
N ASN A 399 -1.11 16.71 -12.77
CA ASN A 399 -1.04 17.70 -13.82
C ASN A 399 -2.49 18.06 -14.14
N SER A 400 -2.96 19.17 -13.57
CA SER A 400 -4.30 19.69 -13.83
C SER A 400 -4.48 19.89 -15.33
N SER A 401 -5.56 19.35 -15.87
CA SER A 401 -6.01 19.65 -17.22
C SER A 401 -6.66 21.03 -17.20
N ASN A 402 -6.27 21.88 -18.14
CA ASN A 402 -7.05 23.08 -18.41
C ASN A 402 -8.41 22.67 -18.96
N VAL A 403 -9.45 23.38 -18.54
CA VAL A 403 -10.80 23.09 -19.03
C VAL A 403 -11.21 24.14 -20.07
N LYS A 404 -11.77 23.66 -21.19
CA LYS A 404 -12.23 24.52 -22.28
C LYS A 404 -13.47 25.28 -21.83
N THR A 405 -13.48 26.57 -22.10
CA THR A 405 -14.53 27.52 -21.72
C THR A 405 -15.49 27.77 -22.90
N CYS A 406 -16.80 27.65 -22.68
CA CYS A 406 -17.87 27.95 -23.66
C CYS A 406 -18.48 29.36 -23.51
N ILE A 407 -18.69 30.04 -24.64
CA ILE A 407 -19.12 31.45 -24.73
C ILE A 407 -20.56 31.67 -24.23
N LYS A 408 -21.46 30.68 -24.37
CA LYS A 408 -22.90 30.84 -24.12
C LYS A 408 -23.38 30.43 -22.73
N CYS A 409 -22.72 29.47 -22.07
CA CYS A 409 -23.16 28.95 -20.76
C CYS A 409 -22.49 29.64 -19.56
N GLY A 410 -21.81 30.77 -19.79
CA GLY A 410 -21.24 31.59 -18.71
C GLY A 410 -19.76 31.32 -18.42
N PHE A 411 -19.03 30.61 -19.29
CA PHE A 411 -17.58 30.74 -19.27
C PHE A 411 -17.20 32.01 -20.02
N ILE A 412 -16.96 33.05 -19.25
CA ILE A 412 -16.63 34.40 -19.69
C ILE A 412 -15.44 34.33 -20.67
N GLU A 413 -15.60 34.91 -21.87
CA GLU A 413 -14.46 35.36 -22.67
C GLU A 413 -13.71 36.44 -21.88
N GLN A 414 -12.74 35.97 -21.10
CA GLN A 414 -11.39 36.51 -21.07
C GLN A 414 -10.49 35.47 -20.40
N GLN A 415 -9.48 35.04 -21.17
CA GLN A 415 -8.28 34.27 -20.81
C GLN A 415 -8.26 32.77 -21.15
N GLN A 416 -7.04 32.37 -21.48
CA GLN A 416 -6.49 31.02 -21.57
C GLN A 416 -7.25 30.04 -20.66
N ASP A 417 -7.68 28.91 -21.22
CA ASP A 417 -7.62 27.59 -20.58
C ASP A 417 -7.47 27.64 -19.04
N LYS A 418 -8.59 27.60 -18.30
CA LYS A 418 -8.57 27.71 -16.83
C LYS A 418 -8.09 26.43 -16.17
N ASP A 419 -7.27 26.57 -15.14
CA ASP A 419 -6.85 25.46 -14.29
C ASP A 419 -8.06 24.92 -13.50
N ILE A 420 -8.31 23.61 -13.62
CA ILE A 420 -9.41 22.91 -12.94
C ILE A 420 -9.35 23.02 -11.41
N ASP A 421 -8.15 23.21 -10.85
CA ASP A 421 -7.96 23.37 -9.40
C ASP A 421 -8.49 24.72 -8.88
N CYS A 422 -8.73 25.69 -9.77
CA CYS A 422 -9.14 27.06 -9.45
C CYS A 422 -10.62 27.34 -9.69
N LEU A 423 -11.42 26.33 -10.06
CA LEU A 423 -12.85 26.49 -10.33
C LEU A 423 -13.63 26.86 -9.06
N THR A 424 -14.54 27.82 -9.20
CA THR A 424 -15.52 28.24 -8.19
C THR A 424 -16.61 27.19 -8.01
N SER A 425 -17.36 27.26 -6.90
CA SER A 425 -18.45 26.31 -6.62
C SER A 425 -19.53 26.30 -7.70
N SER A 426 -19.89 27.46 -8.26
CA SER A 426 -20.87 27.57 -9.37
C SER A 426 -20.34 26.97 -10.67
N GLU A 427 -19.04 27.09 -10.95
CA GLU A 427 -18.43 26.45 -12.12
C GLU A 427 -18.44 24.92 -11.94
N TRP A 428 -18.15 24.42 -10.75
CA TRP A 428 -18.27 22.98 -10.43
C TRP A 428 -19.70 22.45 -10.62
N GLU A 429 -20.73 23.20 -10.23
CA GLU A 429 -22.13 22.80 -10.46
C GLU A 429 -22.43 22.53 -11.95
N ILE A 430 -21.83 23.31 -12.86
CA ILE A 430 -21.97 23.09 -14.31
C ILE A 430 -21.33 21.74 -14.71
N PHE A 431 -20.10 21.46 -14.27
CA PHE A 431 -19.41 20.19 -14.57
C PHE A 431 -20.11 18.97 -13.99
N LEU A 432 -20.77 19.17 -12.85
CA LEU A 432 -21.41 18.11 -12.08
C LEU A 432 -22.90 18.02 -12.39
N LYS A 433 -23.46 18.86 -13.27
CA LYS A 433 -24.86 18.81 -13.73
C LYS A 433 -25.34 17.39 -14.06
N PRO A 434 -24.57 16.54 -14.79
CA PRO A 434 -24.97 15.16 -15.05
C PRO A 434 -25.03 14.26 -13.79
N LEU A 435 -24.30 14.61 -12.73
CA LEU A 435 -24.34 13.93 -11.42
C LEU A 435 -25.50 14.40 -10.52
N GLU A 436 -26.16 15.50 -10.85
CA GLU A 436 -27.30 16.05 -10.09
C GLU A 436 -28.61 15.30 -10.35
N LEU A 437 -28.60 14.35 -11.28
CA LEU A 437 -29.72 13.45 -11.55
C LEU A 437 -30.14 12.63 -10.31
N ASN A 438 -29.22 12.42 -9.37
CA ASN A 438 -29.49 11.74 -8.12
C ASN A 438 -29.16 12.66 -6.93
N ARG A 439 -30.18 13.13 -6.21
CA ARG A 439 -30.03 14.00 -5.03
C ARG A 439 -29.60 13.23 -3.78
N ASP A 440 -29.76 11.91 -3.80
CA ASP A 440 -29.39 11.01 -2.71
C ASP A 440 -27.92 10.54 -2.83
N ASN A 441 -27.04 11.31 -3.47
CA ASN A 441 -25.61 10.99 -3.48
C ASN A 441 -24.79 12.06 -2.75
N SER A 442 -23.71 11.61 -2.11
CA SER A 442 -22.68 12.51 -1.59
C SER A 442 -21.51 12.51 -2.57
N ILE A 443 -21.10 13.68 -3.04
CA ILE A 443 -20.02 13.87 -4.00
C ILE A 443 -18.94 14.73 -3.37
N SER A 444 -17.68 14.33 -3.55
CA SER A 444 -16.53 15.10 -3.09
C SER A 444 -15.42 15.10 -4.14
N ILE A 445 -14.86 16.28 -4.41
CA ILE A 445 -13.78 16.47 -5.38
C ILE A 445 -12.56 16.99 -4.65
N PHE A 446 -11.42 16.35 -4.90
CA PHE A 446 -10.14 16.70 -4.31
C PHE A 446 -9.10 16.90 -5.40
N ASN A 447 -8.20 17.85 -5.19
CA ASN A 447 -6.98 17.92 -5.99
C ASN A 447 -6.01 16.78 -5.62
N TYR A 448 -4.88 16.69 -6.34
CA TYR A 448 -3.85 15.67 -6.10
C TYR A 448 -3.17 15.78 -4.73
N LYS A 449 -3.23 16.95 -4.08
CA LYS A 449 -2.71 17.20 -2.72
C LYS A 449 -3.70 16.81 -1.63
N ASN A 450 -4.87 16.25 -2.01
CA ASN A 450 -5.95 15.89 -1.10
C ASN A 450 -6.65 17.11 -0.46
N ASN A 451 -6.53 18.30 -1.07
CA ASN A 451 -7.33 19.45 -0.70
C ASN A 451 -8.70 19.33 -1.35
N GLN A 452 -9.75 19.59 -0.58
CA GLN A 452 -11.12 19.56 -1.07
C GLN A 452 -11.40 20.79 -1.93
N LEU A 453 -11.86 20.57 -3.16
CA LEU A 453 -12.24 21.63 -4.12
C LEU A 453 -13.75 21.83 -4.14
N TYR A 454 -14.50 20.74 -4.03
CA TYR A 454 -15.96 20.75 -4.03
C TYR A 454 -16.50 19.63 -3.15
N SER A 455 -17.65 19.86 -2.52
CA SER A 455 -18.40 18.81 -1.84
C SER A 455 -19.89 19.11 -1.84
N ARG A 456 -20.67 18.07 -2.06
CA ARG A 456 -22.11 18.04 -1.82
C ARG A 456 -22.44 16.80 -0.99
N SER A 457 -23.13 16.99 0.13
CA SER A 457 -23.69 15.88 0.92
C SER A 457 -25.15 15.64 0.52
N LYS A 458 -25.65 14.42 0.76
CA LYS A 458 -27.09 14.14 0.77
C LYS A 458 -27.84 15.25 1.53
N MET A 459 -28.93 15.74 0.94
CA MET A 459 -29.92 16.58 1.64
C MET A 459 -30.81 15.73 2.54
#